data_AF-U5CD45-F1
#
_entry.id   AF-U5CD45-F1
#
_cell.length_a   1.000
_cell.length_b   1.000
_cell.length_c   1.000
_cell.angle_alpha   90.00
_cell.angle_beta   90.00
_cell.angle_gamma   90.00
#
_symmetry.space_group_name_H-M   'P 1'
#
loop_
_entity.id
_entity.type
_entity.pdbx_description
1 polymer ?
#
loop_
_entity_poly.entity_id
_entity_poly.type
_entity_poly.pdbx_seq_one_letter_code
_entity_poly.pdbx_strand_id
1 'polypeptide(L)'
;MVITDPKGEIFRDMAEFLKNRGYTVKIFNLVSMKHSDRWNPIETIQDDIDAQLFVEVIITNTKVTAAKSGDPFWDRAEQNLLKALALYVAMEYPEHERNLASVYSLLASAEPKAVETIFKGLPNSHPAKMPYNIYAQANENVRTGVIIGLGTRLQVFQNKLVQKITETSDIDLELPGKEKCAYFCISSDTDSTFDFLAGLFFSFLFIKLTRYADMNGGTLNPNVYFLLDEFPNIGAIPDFTKKISTMRSRGIHSTVVFQNISQLKNRYRTMPGRR
;
A
#
# COMPACT_ATOMS: atom_id res chain seq x y z
N MET A 1 -5.65 -17.50 -5.77
CA MET A 1 -6.14 -17.31 -4.39
C MET A 1 -5.16 -16.42 -3.65
N VAL A 2 -5.69 -15.58 -2.76
CA VAL A 2 -4.93 -14.66 -1.91
C VAL A 2 -5.44 -14.87 -0.49
N ILE A 3 -4.55 -15.12 0.46
CA ILE A 3 -4.89 -15.64 1.79
C ILE A 3 -4.21 -14.76 2.84
N THR A 4 -4.96 -14.28 3.83
CA THR A 4 -4.35 -13.83 5.08
C THR A 4 -4.19 -14.99 6.03
N ASP A 5 -3.01 -15.07 6.63
CA ASP A 5 -2.60 -16.18 7.47
C ASP A 5 -1.84 -15.65 8.68
N PRO A 6 -2.53 -15.07 9.69
CA PRO A 6 -1.88 -14.42 10.83
C PRO A 6 -0.91 -15.33 11.59
N LYS A 7 -1.19 -16.64 11.62
CA LYS A 7 -0.38 -17.65 12.31
C LYS A 7 0.65 -18.34 11.42
N GLY A 8 0.61 -18.09 10.11
CA GLY A 8 1.46 -18.76 9.13
C GLY A 8 1.22 -20.28 9.03
N GLU A 9 0.10 -20.78 9.55
CA GLU A 9 -0.19 -22.22 9.60
C GLU A 9 -0.68 -22.72 8.24
N ILE A 10 -1.51 -21.94 7.56
CA ILE A 10 -2.04 -22.30 6.24
C ILE A 10 -0.90 -22.37 5.23
N PHE A 11 0.01 -21.40 5.22
CA PHE A 11 1.18 -21.42 4.35
C PHE A 11 2.05 -22.65 4.61
N ARG A 12 2.35 -22.92 5.89
CA ARG A 12 3.22 -24.06 6.28
C ARG A 12 2.65 -25.39 5.82
N ASP A 13 1.35 -25.58 5.96
CA ASP A 13 0.71 -26.85 5.66
C ASP A 13 0.39 -27.01 4.16
N MET A 14 0.11 -25.90 3.46
CA MET A 14 -0.44 -25.94 2.09
C MET A 14 0.55 -25.54 1.00
N ALA A 15 1.64 -24.82 1.30
CA ALA A 15 2.51 -24.25 0.27
C ALA A 15 3.09 -25.33 -0.67
N GLU A 16 3.63 -26.43 -0.12
CA GLU A 16 4.21 -27.51 -0.93
C GLU A 16 3.14 -28.25 -1.74
N PHE A 17 2.00 -28.54 -1.11
CA PHE A 17 0.86 -29.15 -1.79
C PHE A 17 0.38 -28.30 -2.98
N LEU A 18 0.25 -26.98 -2.80
CA LEU A 18 -0.18 -26.05 -3.84
C LEU A 18 0.86 -25.94 -4.97
N LYS A 19 2.16 -25.88 -4.64
CA LYS A 19 3.23 -25.93 -5.66
C LYS A 19 3.14 -27.21 -6.49
N ASN A 20 2.96 -28.37 -5.85
CA ASN A 20 2.80 -29.67 -6.52
C ASN A 20 1.53 -29.74 -7.39
N ARG A 21 0.55 -28.87 -7.14
CA ARG A 21 -0.67 -28.71 -7.96
C ARG A 21 -0.52 -27.65 -9.06
N GLY A 22 0.68 -27.13 -9.28
CA GLY A 22 0.99 -26.15 -10.32
C GLY A 22 0.59 -24.72 -9.96
N TYR A 23 0.52 -24.38 -8.67
CA TYR A 23 0.32 -22.99 -8.26
C TYR A 23 1.64 -22.23 -8.16
N THR A 24 1.67 -21.00 -8.65
CA THR A 24 2.68 -20.01 -8.29
C THR A 24 2.42 -19.56 -6.86
N VAL A 25 3.23 -20.03 -5.90
CA VAL A 25 3.09 -19.73 -4.48
C VAL A 25 4.03 -18.60 -4.07
N LYS A 26 3.47 -17.55 -3.46
CA LYS A 26 4.22 -16.40 -2.94
C LYS A 26 3.80 -16.06 -1.53
N ILE A 27 4.71 -15.48 -0.75
CA ILE A 27 4.49 -15.11 0.64
C ILE A 27 4.99 -13.70 0.93
N PHE A 28 4.10 -12.84 1.39
CA PHE A 28 4.45 -11.55 1.99
C PHE A 28 4.40 -11.70 3.52
N ASN A 29 5.56 -11.86 4.15
CA ASN A 29 5.69 -12.20 5.57
C ASN A 29 6.15 -11.00 6.39
N LEU A 30 5.23 -10.41 7.15
CA LEU A 30 5.51 -9.25 8.00
C LEU A 30 5.95 -9.64 9.42
N VAL A 31 5.83 -10.91 9.80
CA VAL A 31 6.27 -11.44 11.10
C VAL A 31 7.73 -11.88 11.04
N SER A 32 8.08 -12.70 10.05
CA SER A 32 9.45 -13.14 9.78
C SER A 32 9.89 -12.71 8.38
N MET A 33 10.12 -11.40 8.24
CA MET A 33 10.47 -10.74 6.97
C MET A 33 11.66 -11.35 6.22
N LYS A 34 12.57 -12.03 6.92
CA LYS A 34 13.68 -12.77 6.28
C LYS A 34 13.22 -13.90 5.35
N HIS A 35 11.99 -14.37 5.53
CA HIS A 35 11.36 -15.45 4.77
C HIS A 35 10.19 -14.94 3.90
N SER A 36 10.16 -13.64 3.62
CA SER A 36 9.21 -13.03 2.70
C SER A 36 9.76 -13.01 1.27
N ASP A 37 8.89 -13.25 0.28
CA ASP A 37 9.08 -12.69 -1.05
C ASP A 37 9.00 -11.16 -0.99
N ARG A 38 9.60 -10.47 -1.96
CA ARG A 38 9.65 -9.01 -1.99
C ARG A 38 8.52 -8.44 -2.84
N TRP A 39 8.03 -7.27 -2.47
CA TRP A 39 7.08 -6.50 -3.25
C TRP A 39 7.38 -5.01 -3.12
N ASN A 40 7.66 -4.35 -4.24
CA ASN A 40 7.96 -2.94 -4.30
C ASN A 40 6.72 -2.13 -4.73
N PRO A 41 6.11 -1.35 -3.84
CA PRO A 41 4.95 -0.54 -4.19
C PRO A 41 5.28 0.64 -5.12
N ILE A 42 6.54 1.10 -5.16
CA ILE A 42 6.95 2.21 -6.04
C ILE A 42 6.94 1.78 -7.51
N GLU A 43 7.30 0.54 -7.82
CA GLU A 43 7.18 -0.02 -9.18
C GLU A 43 5.75 0.00 -9.72
N THR A 44 4.75 0.06 -8.83
CA THR A 44 3.34 0.12 -9.24
C THR A 44 2.89 1.54 -9.60
N ILE A 45 3.70 2.58 -9.35
CA ILE A 45 3.37 3.97 -9.65
C ILE A 45 3.77 4.30 -11.08
N GLN A 46 2.81 4.27 -12.00
CA GLN A 46 3.05 4.62 -13.41
C GLN A 46 2.49 6.00 -13.78
N ASP A 47 1.46 6.44 -13.07
CA ASP A 47 0.77 7.71 -13.32
C ASP A 47 0.32 8.43 -12.03
N ASP A 48 -0.37 9.56 -12.22
CA ASP A 48 -0.89 10.39 -11.14
C ASP A 48 -1.94 9.65 -10.27
N ILE A 49 -2.74 8.78 -10.87
CA ILE A 49 -3.81 8.02 -10.20
C ILE A 49 -3.19 6.99 -9.28
N ASP A 50 -2.15 6.28 -9.75
CA ASP A 50 -1.39 5.33 -8.93
C ASP A 50 -0.72 6.01 -7.74
N ALA A 51 -0.08 7.15 -7.98
CA ALA A 51 0.55 7.93 -6.93
C ALA A 51 -0.48 8.43 -5.90
N GLN A 52 -1.65 8.90 -6.35
CA GLN A 52 -2.71 9.35 -5.46
C GLN A 52 -3.18 8.24 -4.53
N LEU A 53 -3.41 7.05 -5.09
CA LEU A 53 -3.82 5.87 -4.34
C LEU A 53 -2.74 5.41 -3.36
N PHE A 54 -1.49 5.31 -3.81
CA PHE A 54 -0.33 4.99 -2.97
C PHE A 54 -0.34 5.85 -1.70
N VAL A 55 -0.45 7.16 -1.89
CA VAL A 55 -0.43 8.15 -0.84
C VAL A 55 -1.64 8.05 0.08
N GLU A 56 -2.85 7.86 -0.47
CA GLU A 56 -4.06 7.69 0.33
C GLU A 56 -3.97 6.49 1.27
N VAL A 57 -3.44 5.36 0.78
CA VAL A 57 -3.30 4.14 1.57
C VAL A 57 -2.26 4.31 2.68
N ILE A 58 -1.10 4.91 2.37
CA ILE A 58 -0.06 5.20 3.38
C ILE A 58 -0.60 6.13 4.46
N ILE A 59 -1.20 7.27 4.08
CA ILE A 59 -1.69 8.26 5.05
C ILE A 59 -2.83 7.70 5.89
N THR A 60 -3.72 6.89 5.31
CA THR A 60 -4.83 6.25 6.04
C THR A 60 -4.35 5.22 7.05
N ASN A 61 -3.37 4.39 6.68
CA ASN A 61 -2.91 3.30 7.54
C ASN A 61 -1.82 3.70 8.55
N THR A 62 -1.21 4.87 8.39
CA THR A 62 -0.23 5.42 9.35
C THR A 62 -0.84 6.41 10.33
N LYS A 63 -2.18 6.59 10.33
CA LYS A 63 -2.85 7.42 11.35
C LYS A 63 -2.76 6.73 12.70
N VAL A 64 -2.07 7.35 13.66
CA VAL A 64 -2.06 6.87 15.04
C VAL A 64 -3.47 6.98 15.61
N THR A 65 -4.05 5.85 16.02
CA THR A 65 -5.44 5.70 16.48
C THR A 65 -5.78 6.40 17.80
N ALA A 66 -4.80 7.05 18.47
CA ALA A 66 -4.96 7.63 19.80
C ALA A 66 -5.20 9.16 19.82
N ALA A 67 -4.93 9.88 18.74
CA ALA A 67 -5.23 11.31 18.67
C ALA A 67 -6.50 11.54 17.85
N LYS A 68 -7.36 12.48 18.30
CA LYS A 68 -8.47 13.05 17.50
C LYS A 68 -8.05 13.08 16.04
N SER A 69 -8.88 12.49 15.17
CA SER A 69 -8.77 12.55 13.70
C SER A 69 -7.85 13.69 13.27
N GLY A 70 -6.64 13.35 12.82
CA GLY A 70 -5.65 14.34 12.41
C GLY A 70 -6.32 15.40 11.55
N ASP A 71 -5.99 16.66 11.78
CA ASP A 71 -6.64 17.76 11.08
C ASP A 71 -6.45 17.54 9.56
N PRO A 72 -7.55 17.45 8.78
CA PRO A 72 -7.51 17.13 7.35
C PRO A 72 -6.58 18.03 6.54
N PHE A 73 -6.29 19.23 7.05
CA PHE A 73 -5.29 20.13 6.47
C PHE A 73 -3.89 19.48 6.44
N TRP A 74 -3.43 18.92 7.56
CA TRP A 74 -2.11 18.29 7.65
C TRP A 74 -2.03 17.03 6.81
N ASP A 75 -3.06 16.18 6.87
CA ASP A 75 -3.13 14.99 6.02
C ASP A 75 -3.01 15.37 4.54
N ARG A 76 -3.76 16.38 4.06
CA ARG A 76 -3.67 16.83 2.65
C ARG A 76 -2.32 17.40 2.27
N ALA A 77 -1.65 18.11 3.19
CA ALA A 77 -0.33 18.66 2.94
C ALA A 77 0.74 17.55 2.88
N GLU A 78 0.68 16.58 3.80
CA GLU A 78 1.50 15.36 3.78
C GLU A 78 1.26 14.53 2.52
N GLN A 79 0.01 14.42 2.07
CA GLN A 79 -0.35 13.74 0.83
C GLN A 79 0.33 14.39 -0.39
N ASN A 80 0.25 15.72 -0.51
CA ASN A 80 0.90 16.44 -1.61
C ASN A 80 2.42 16.23 -1.63
N LEU A 81 3.07 16.35 -0.47
CA LEU A 81 4.51 16.13 -0.38
C LEU A 81 4.87 14.68 -0.72
N LEU A 82 4.19 13.70 -0.14
CA LEU A 82 4.46 12.28 -0.40
C LEU A 82 4.24 11.93 -1.88
N LYS A 83 3.18 12.47 -2.50
CA LYS A 83 2.87 12.23 -3.91
C LYS A 83 3.97 12.74 -4.81
N ALA A 84 4.47 13.96 -4.53
CA ALA A 84 5.58 14.53 -5.25
C ALA A 84 6.86 13.68 -5.12
N LEU A 85 7.21 13.27 -3.89
CA LEU A 85 8.40 12.45 -3.65
C LEU A 85 8.30 11.08 -4.32
N ALA A 86 7.16 10.41 -4.22
CA ALA A 86 6.93 9.09 -4.80
C ALA A 86 7.00 9.14 -6.34
N LEU A 87 6.37 10.14 -6.97
CA LEU A 87 6.44 10.33 -8.42
C LEU A 87 7.87 10.63 -8.89
N TYR A 88 8.59 11.49 -8.16
CA TYR A 88 9.98 11.82 -8.50
C TYR A 88 10.88 10.58 -8.41
N VAL A 89 10.79 9.80 -7.33
CA VAL A 89 11.54 8.54 -7.22
C VAL A 89 11.13 7.54 -8.31
N ALA A 90 9.83 7.37 -8.59
CA ALA A 90 9.37 6.41 -9.60
C ALA A 90 9.84 6.76 -11.03
N MET A 91 9.97 8.04 -11.36
CA MET A 91 10.25 8.50 -12.73
C MET A 91 11.73 8.83 -12.98
N GLU A 92 12.41 9.42 -11.99
CA GLU A 92 13.73 10.04 -12.19
C GLU A 92 14.88 9.22 -11.59
N TYR A 93 14.62 8.37 -10.59
CA TYR A 93 15.69 7.54 -10.01
C TYR A 93 16.05 6.38 -10.95
N PRO A 94 17.29 5.87 -10.91
CA PRO A 94 17.64 4.60 -11.53
C PRO A 94 16.75 3.47 -11.02
N GLU A 95 16.41 2.50 -11.88
CA GLU A 95 15.44 1.43 -11.58
C GLU A 95 15.71 0.71 -10.25
N HIS A 96 16.97 0.38 -9.98
CA HIS A 96 17.40 -0.30 -8.74
C HIS A 96 17.29 0.55 -7.47
N GLU A 97 17.06 1.86 -7.59
CA GLU A 97 16.83 2.78 -6.48
C GLU A 97 15.36 3.21 -6.36
N ARG A 98 14.44 2.72 -7.20
CA ARG A 98 13.02 3.11 -7.19
C ARG A 98 12.24 2.37 -6.09
N ASN A 99 12.49 2.69 -4.83
CA ASN A 99 11.87 2.00 -3.70
C ASN A 99 11.50 2.97 -2.57
N LEU A 100 10.78 2.46 -1.57
CA LEU A 100 10.31 3.24 -0.44
C LEU A 100 11.43 3.79 0.45
N ALA A 101 12.57 3.09 0.50
CA ALA A 101 13.73 3.58 1.23
C ALA A 101 14.30 4.85 0.59
N SER A 102 14.30 4.93 -0.74
CA SER A 102 14.69 6.13 -1.49
C SER A 102 13.71 7.28 -1.29
N VAL A 103 12.40 7.03 -1.27
CA VAL A 103 11.39 8.06 -0.93
C VAL A 103 11.64 8.61 0.47
N TYR A 104 11.89 7.73 1.44
CA TYR A 104 12.20 8.14 2.80
C TYR A 104 13.53 8.91 2.89
N SER A 105 14.57 8.44 2.20
CA SER A 105 15.87 9.11 2.17
C SER A 105 15.79 10.49 1.53
N LEU A 106 15.00 10.66 0.47
CA LEU A 106 14.79 11.97 -0.15
C LEU A 106 14.07 12.95 0.80
N LEU A 107 13.18 12.45 1.66
CA LEU A 107 12.53 13.26 2.69
C LEU A 107 13.47 13.59 3.86
N ALA A 108 14.25 12.62 4.33
CA ALA A 108 14.99 12.70 5.59
C ALA A 108 16.45 13.16 5.45
N SER A 109 17.10 12.85 4.32
CA SER A 109 18.53 13.09 4.09
C SER A 109 18.81 14.37 3.30
N ALA A 110 17.79 14.95 2.65
CA ALA A 110 17.95 16.18 1.90
C ALA A 110 17.62 17.40 2.78
N GLU A 111 18.48 18.41 2.76
CA GLU A 111 18.10 19.71 3.30
C GLU A 111 16.83 20.21 2.57
N PRO A 112 15.87 20.86 3.25
CA PRO A 112 14.66 21.35 2.60
C PRO A 112 14.92 22.18 1.34
N LYS A 113 16.03 22.93 1.32
CA LYS A 113 16.47 23.70 0.15
C LYS A 113 16.90 22.82 -1.02
N ALA A 114 17.57 21.69 -0.77
CA ALA A 114 17.98 20.77 -1.82
C ALA A 114 16.76 20.13 -2.50
N VAL A 115 15.77 19.70 -1.72
CA VAL A 115 14.48 19.23 -2.25
C VAL A 115 13.81 20.32 -3.08
N GLU A 116 13.78 21.56 -2.58
CA GLU A 116 13.20 22.69 -3.31
C GLU A 116 13.90 22.96 -4.66
N THR A 117 15.23 22.89 -4.70
CA THR A 117 16.00 23.04 -5.95
C THR A 117 15.66 21.94 -6.95
N ILE A 118 15.57 20.68 -6.50
CA ILE A 118 15.19 19.53 -7.35
C ILE A 118 13.84 19.80 -8.02
N PHE A 119 12.80 20.08 -7.24
CA PHE A 119 11.44 20.23 -7.77
C PHE A 119 11.24 21.51 -8.59
N LYS A 120 11.97 22.60 -8.29
CA LYS A 120 11.98 23.81 -9.14
C LYS A 120 12.58 23.53 -10.52
N GLY A 121 13.60 22.67 -10.59
CA GLY A 121 14.29 22.29 -11.82
C GLY A 121 13.47 21.39 -12.77
N LEU A 122 12.42 20.73 -12.27
CA LEU A 122 11.56 19.87 -13.09
C LEU A 122 10.79 20.68 -14.15
N PRO A 123 10.50 20.13 -15.33
CA PRO A 123 9.64 20.78 -16.30
C PRO A 123 8.20 20.89 -15.77
N ASN A 124 7.43 21.88 -16.25
CA ASN A 124 6.04 22.08 -15.80
C ASN A 124 5.11 20.91 -16.13
N SER A 125 5.47 20.10 -17.13
CA SER A 125 4.77 18.86 -17.49
C SER A 125 5.10 17.68 -16.57
N HIS A 126 6.12 17.78 -15.71
CA HIS A 126 6.51 16.67 -14.85
C HIS A 126 5.42 16.42 -13.77
N PRO A 127 4.88 15.18 -13.65
CA PRO A 127 3.77 14.88 -12.74
C PRO A 127 4.07 15.23 -11.27
N ALA A 128 5.31 15.06 -10.83
CA ALA A 128 5.73 15.38 -9.46
C ALA A 128 5.75 16.88 -9.12
N LYS A 129 5.79 17.78 -10.11
CA LYS A 129 5.99 19.22 -9.88
C LYS A 129 4.76 19.91 -9.29
N MET A 130 3.58 19.60 -9.82
CA MET A 130 2.32 20.20 -9.35
C MET A 130 2.02 19.91 -7.88
N PRO A 131 2.03 18.65 -7.38
CA PRO A 131 1.80 18.37 -5.96
C PRO A 131 2.87 19.02 -5.08
N TYR A 132 4.14 19.07 -5.51
CA TYR A 132 5.18 19.78 -4.77
C TYR A 132 4.89 21.28 -4.67
N ASN A 133 4.49 21.92 -5.77
CA ASN A 133 4.18 23.35 -5.77
C ASN A 133 3.05 23.69 -4.80
N ILE A 134 2.01 22.86 -4.69
CA ILE A 134 0.91 23.05 -3.73
C ILE A 134 1.44 22.96 -2.29
N TYR A 135 2.28 21.97 -1.99
CA TYR A 135 2.96 21.89 -0.69
C TYR A 135 3.84 23.13 -0.42
N ALA A 136 4.58 23.61 -1.43
CA ALA A 136 5.51 24.72 -1.30
C ALA A 136 4.84 26.08 -1.12
N GLN A 137 3.54 26.23 -1.40
CA GLN A 137 2.77 27.45 -1.10
C GLN A 137 2.58 27.67 0.41
N ALA A 138 2.71 26.62 1.23
CA ALA A 138 2.58 26.73 2.66
C ALA A 138 3.74 27.54 3.27
N ASN A 139 3.47 28.26 4.37
CA ASN A 139 4.51 28.96 5.10
C ASN A 139 5.51 27.98 5.73
N GLU A 140 6.69 28.48 6.12
CA GLU A 140 7.80 27.68 6.62
C GLU A 140 7.43 26.79 7.83
N ASN A 141 6.66 27.31 8.80
CA ASN A 141 6.25 26.54 9.97
C ASN A 141 5.36 25.35 9.58
N VAL A 142 4.44 25.54 8.64
CA VAL A 142 3.60 24.45 8.12
C VAL A 142 4.44 23.44 7.36
N ARG A 143 5.35 23.89 6.48
CA ARG A 143 6.23 22.98 5.73
C ARG A 143 7.07 22.10 6.65
N THR A 144 7.68 22.68 7.68
CA THR A 144 8.45 21.96 8.69
C THR A 144 7.59 20.94 9.44
N GLY A 145 6.37 21.32 9.85
CA GLY A 145 5.43 20.39 10.48
C GLY A 145 5.05 19.21 9.58
N VAL A 146 4.81 19.46 8.28
CA VAL A 146 4.49 18.43 7.29
C VAL A 146 5.67 17.48 7.07
N ILE A 147 6.90 17.99 6.96
CA ILE A 147 8.10 17.14 6.83
C ILE A 147 8.25 16.23 8.05
N ILE A 148 8.11 16.78 9.27
CA ILE A 148 8.23 16.01 10.52
C ILE A 148 7.12 14.96 10.64
N GLY A 149 5.88 15.34 10.35
CA GLY A 149 4.72 14.45 10.38
C GLY A 149 4.87 13.30 9.39
N LEU A 150 5.19 13.62 8.13
CA LEU A 150 5.44 12.61 7.11
C LEU A 150 6.65 11.73 7.45
N GLY A 151 7.73 12.31 7.97
CA GLY A 151 8.91 11.56 8.41
C GLY A 151 8.58 10.56 9.51
N THR A 152 7.69 10.92 10.44
CA THR A 152 7.21 10.03 11.51
C THR A 152 6.38 8.88 10.94
N ARG A 153 5.49 9.15 9.97
CA ARG A 153 4.67 8.12 9.31
C ARG A 153 5.50 7.10 8.54
N LEU A 154 6.56 7.57 7.89
CA LEU A 154 7.42 6.76 7.04
C LEU A 154 8.61 6.13 7.78
N GLN A 155 8.77 6.38 9.09
CA GLN A 155 9.94 5.96 9.88
C GLN A 155 10.20 4.44 9.84
N VAL A 156 9.16 3.64 9.65
CA VAL A 156 9.23 2.19 9.48
C VAL A 156 10.14 1.76 8.33
N PHE A 157 10.30 2.59 7.30
CA PHE A 157 11.20 2.35 6.18
C PHE A 157 12.67 2.55 6.54
N GLN A 158 13.01 2.95 7.77
CA GLN A 158 14.38 2.86 8.29
C GLN A 158 14.77 1.42 8.61
N ASN A 159 13.81 0.54 8.87
CA ASN A 159 14.07 -0.85 9.22
C ASN A 159 14.63 -1.60 8.01
N LYS A 160 15.83 -2.19 8.16
CA LYS A 160 16.54 -2.90 7.08
C LYS A 160 15.78 -4.10 6.52
N LEU A 161 14.97 -4.78 7.33
CA LEU A 161 14.13 -5.89 6.85
C LEU A 161 12.97 -5.36 6.01
N VAL A 162 12.35 -4.26 6.43
CA VAL A 162 11.29 -3.59 5.64
C VAL A 162 11.85 -3.10 4.30
N GLN A 163 13.02 -2.44 4.32
CA GLN A 163 13.70 -2.02 3.10
C GLN A 163 13.91 -3.21 2.16
N LYS A 164 14.44 -4.33 2.69
CA LYS A 164 14.70 -5.53 1.90
C LYS A 164 13.45 -6.14 1.27
N ILE A 165 12.34 -6.22 2.00
CA ILE A 165 11.09 -6.79 1.44
C ILE A 165 10.34 -5.83 0.50
N THR A 166 10.75 -4.56 0.44
CA THR A 166 10.13 -3.54 -0.41
C THR A 166 11.08 -2.93 -1.47
N GLU A 167 12.27 -3.50 -1.63
CA GLU A 167 13.30 -2.97 -2.54
C GLU A 167 13.01 -3.24 -4.02
N THR A 168 12.38 -4.38 -4.33
CA THR A 168 12.01 -4.84 -5.67
C THR A 168 10.86 -5.84 -5.58
N SER A 169 10.28 -6.28 -6.70
CA SER A 169 9.14 -7.20 -6.72
C SER A 169 9.51 -8.61 -7.19
N ASP A 170 9.35 -9.59 -6.30
CA ASP A 170 9.23 -11.01 -6.64
C ASP A 170 7.75 -11.44 -6.78
N ILE A 171 6.81 -10.60 -6.30
CA ILE A 171 5.37 -10.81 -6.34
C ILE A 171 4.76 -9.94 -7.44
N ASP A 172 4.18 -10.57 -8.47
CA ASP A 172 3.40 -9.88 -9.51
C ASP A 172 1.92 -9.82 -9.07
N LEU A 173 1.42 -8.61 -8.81
CA LEU A 173 0.05 -8.39 -8.34
C LEU A 173 -1.04 -8.72 -9.40
N GLU A 174 -0.70 -8.82 -10.67
CA GLU A 174 -1.65 -9.17 -11.73
C GLU A 174 -1.68 -10.68 -12.02
N LEU A 175 -0.60 -11.40 -11.71
CA LEU A 175 -0.45 -12.82 -12.02
C LEU A 175 -1.59 -13.71 -11.50
N PRO A 176 -2.21 -13.46 -10.32
CA PRO A 176 -3.37 -14.22 -9.89
C PRO A 176 -4.56 -14.17 -10.86
N GLY A 177 -4.68 -13.10 -11.65
CA GLY A 177 -5.70 -12.97 -12.71
C GLY A 177 -5.29 -13.57 -14.06
N LYS A 178 -4.06 -14.08 -14.17
CA LYS A 178 -3.47 -14.68 -15.38
C LYS A 178 -3.33 -16.20 -15.26
N GLU A 179 -2.96 -16.69 -14.07
CA GLU A 179 -2.71 -18.11 -13.83
C GLU A 179 -2.99 -18.52 -12.37
N LYS A 180 -2.85 -19.81 -12.07
CA LYS A 180 -3.07 -20.34 -10.73
C LYS A 180 -2.00 -19.83 -9.76
N CYS A 181 -2.37 -18.85 -8.94
CA CYS A 181 -1.50 -18.34 -7.87
C CYS A 181 -2.07 -18.64 -6.48
N ALA A 182 -1.20 -18.80 -5.49
CA ALA A 182 -1.56 -18.81 -4.08
C ALA A 182 -0.64 -17.85 -3.31
N TYR A 183 -1.17 -16.66 -3.03
CA TYR A 183 -0.42 -15.59 -2.36
C TYR A 183 -0.83 -15.55 -0.89
N PHE A 184 0.14 -15.59 0.00
CA PHE A 184 -0.07 -15.58 1.45
C PHE A 184 0.44 -14.26 2.02
N CYS A 185 -0.34 -13.63 2.88
CA CYS A 185 0.08 -12.48 3.67
C CYS A 185 0.04 -12.86 5.15
N ILE A 186 1.21 -12.89 5.78
CA ILE A 186 1.35 -13.18 7.21
C ILE A 186 1.56 -11.85 7.92
N SER A 187 0.62 -11.46 8.77
CA SER A 187 0.70 -10.31 9.66
C SER A 187 0.62 -10.78 11.11
N SER A 188 1.15 -9.99 12.05
CA SER A 188 1.01 -10.32 13.46
C SER A 188 -0.44 -10.07 13.92
N ASP A 189 -0.95 -10.94 14.78
CA ASP A 189 -2.24 -10.80 15.48
C ASP A 189 -2.12 -9.92 16.74
N THR A 190 -0.89 -9.63 17.17
CA THR A 190 -0.57 -8.98 18.45
C THR A 190 0.20 -7.67 18.29
N ASP A 191 0.94 -7.51 17.18
CA ASP A 191 1.73 -6.32 16.87
C ASP A 191 1.23 -5.64 15.58
N SER A 192 0.69 -4.43 15.72
CA SER A 192 0.15 -3.65 14.60
C SER A 192 1.19 -2.79 13.86
N THR A 193 2.47 -2.88 14.23
CA THR A 193 3.56 -2.05 13.67
C THR A 193 3.62 -2.11 12.14
N PHE A 194 3.29 -3.26 11.55
CA PHE A 194 3.38 -3.49 10.10
C PHE A 194 2.03 -3.63 9.39
N ASP A 195 0.90 -3.42 10.08
CA ASP A 195 -0.45 -3.52 9.49
C ASP A 195 -0.60 -2.64 8.25
N PHE A 196 0.04 -1.48 8.22
CA PHE A 196 -0.03 -0.59 7.07
C PHE A 196 0.61 -1.19 5.81
N LEU A 197 1.63 -2.06 5.93
CA LEU A 197 2.23 -2.76 4.78
C LEU A 197 1.27 -3.80 4.22
N ALA A 198 0.56 -4.53 5.08
CA ALA A 198 -0.51 -5.43 4.66
C ALA A 198 -1.62 -4.62 3.97
N GLY A 199 -2.05 -3.51 4.56
CA GLY A 199 -3.08 -2.64 4.00
C GLY A 199 -2.67 -2.08 2.63
N LEU A 200 -1.40 -1.70 2.48
CA LEU A 200 -0.80 -1.28 1.21
C LEU A 200 -0.85 -2.42 0.19
N PHE A 201 -0.34 -3.59 0.55
CA PHE A 201 -0.29 -4.78 -0.31
C PHE A 201 -1.68 -5.14 -0.86
N PHE A 202 -2.67 -5.29 0.03
CA PHE A 202 -4.02 -5.64 -0.38
C PHE A 202 -4.68 -4.55 -1.22
N SER A 203 -4.47 -3.27 -0.88
CA SER A 203 -5.03 -2.16 -1.66
C SER A 203 -4.54 -2.20 -3.11
N PHE A 204 -3.22 -2.29 -3.31
CA PHE A 204 -2.65 -2.39 -4.65
C PHE A 204 -3.05 -3.66 -5.38
N LEU A 205 -3.10 -4.80 -4.68
CA LEU A 205 -3.52 -6.06 -5.26
C LEU A 205 -4.96 -6.01 -5.78
N PHE A 206 -5.90 -5.45 -5.00
CA PHE A 206 -7.28 -5.23 -5.47
C PHE A 206 -7.33 -4.33 -6.70
N ILE A 207 -6.52 -3.26 -6.73
CA ILE A 207 -6.54 -2.29 -7.83
C ILE A 207 -5.93 -2.86 -9.10
N LYS A 208 -4.79 -3.53 -9.01
CA LYS A 208 -4.13 -4.14 -10.16
C LYS A 208 -5.00 -5.23 -10.77
N LEU A 209 -5.61 -6.09 -9.96
CA LEU A 209 -6.55 -7.09 -10.45
C LEU A 209 -7.82 -6.48 -11.06
N THR A 210 -8.38 -5.43 -10.46
CA THR A 210 -9.57 -4.74 -11.01
C THR A 210 -9.26 -4.11 -12.36
N ARG A 211 -8.16 -3.36 -12.48
CA ARG A 211 -7.74 -2.74 -13.74
C ARG A 211 -7.41 -3.77 -14.80
N TYR A 212 -6.70 -4.83 -14.41
CA TYR A 212 -6.39 -5.93 -15.31
C TYR A 212 -7.68 -6.56 -15.86
N ALA A 213 -8.69 -6.80 -15.02
CA ALA A 213 -10.01 -7.27 -15.48
C ALA A 213 -10.66 -6.29 -16.48
N ASP A 214 -10.71 -5.00 -16.14
CA ASP A 214 -11.32 -3.96 -16.97
C ASP A 214 -10.64 -3.84 -18.34
N MET A 215 -9.31 -4.05 -18.41
CA MET A 215 -8.54 -4.04 -19.66
C MET A 215 -8.64 -5.36 -20.46
N ASN A 216 -9.04 -6.47 -19.82
CA ASN A 216 -9.02 -7.81 -20.41
C ASN A 216 -10.43 -8.43 -20.47
N GLY A 217 -11.38 -7.72 -21.09
CA GLY A 217 -12.73 -8.26 -21.33
C GLY A 217 -13.68 -8.17 -20.14
N GLY A 218 -13.34 -7.41 -19.11
CA GLY A 218 -14.21 -7.07 -17.98
C GLY A 218 -14.25 -8.10 -16.86
N THR A 219 -13.60 -9.25 -17.01
CA THR A 219 -13.53 -10.30 -15.97
C THR A 219 -12.20 -11.04 -16.00
N LEU A 220 -11.70 -11.42 -14.81
CA LEU A 220 -10.54 -12.28 -14.68
C LEU A 220 -10.85 -13.72 -15.08
N ASN A 221 -9.90 -14.36 -15.75
CA ASN A 221 -9.90 -15.81 -15.99
C ASN A 221 -8.45 -16.31 -15.91
N PRO A 222 -8.06 -16.99 -14.81
CA PRO A 222 -8.92 -17.55 -13.76
C PRO A 222 -9.50 -16.51 -12.80
N ASN A 223 -10.60 -16.87 -12.13
CA ASN A 223 -11.14 -16.09 -11.01
C ASN A 223 -10.15 -16.02 -9.83
N VAL A 224 -10.14 -14.90 -9.13
CA VAL A 224 -9.30 -14.69 -7.95
C VAL A 224 -10.15 -14.69 -6.68
N TYR A 225 -9.79 -15.57 -5.74
CA TYR A 225 -10.46 -15.71 -4.45
C TYR A 225 -9.56 -15.16 -3.34
N PHE A 226 -10.07 -14.18 -2.60
CA PHE A 226 -9.49 -13.65 -1.38
C PHE A 226 -10.10 -14.37 -0.18
N LEU A 227 -9.27 -15.03 0.62
CA LEU A 227 -9.63 -15.65 1.89
C LEU A 227 -9.01 -14.76 2.98
N LEU A 228 -9.83 -13.85 3.51
CA LEU A 228 -9.39 -12.81 4.41
C LEU A 228 -9.74 -13.19 5.85
N ASP A 229 -8.95 -14.11 6.41
CA ASP A 229 -9.00 -14.43 7.83
C ASP A 229 -8.49 -13.27 8.69
N GLU A 230 -9.14 -13.09 9.84
CA GLU A 230 -8.95 -11.96 10.75
C GLU A 230 -8.89 -10.61 10.02
N PHE A 231 -9.82 -10.36 9.10
CA PHE A 231 -9.83 -9.18 8.23
C PHE A 231 -9.56 -7.83 8.94
N PRO A 232 -10.05 -7.55 10.17
CA PRO A 232 -9.71 -6.33 10.88
C PRO A 232 -8.21 -6.10 11.13
N ASN A 233 -7.37 -7.14 11.09
CA ASN A 233 -5.91 -7.06 11.32
C ASN A 233 -5.11 -6.68 10.06
N ILE A 234 -5.73 -6.64 8.87
CA ILE A 234 -5.04 -6.41 7.59
C ILE A 234 -4.55 -4.96 7.39
N GLY A 235 -5.00 -4.01 8.22
CA GLY A 235 -4.97 -2.60 7.85
C GLY A 235 -6.31 -2.16 7.25
N ALA A 236 -6.51 -0.86 7.09
CA ALA A 236 -7.65 -0.31 6.36
C ALA A 236 -7.38 -0.42 4.85
N ILE A 237 -8.29 -1.08 4.14
CA ILE A 237 -8.34 -1.09 2.68
C ILE A 237 -9.32 0.02 2.25
N PRO A 238 -8.87 1.13 1.63
CA PRO A 238 -9.76 2.22 1.26
C PRO A 238 -10.92 1.74 0.37
N ASP A 239 -12.11 2.29 0.60
CA ASP A 239 -13.33 2.00 -0.15
C ASP A 239 -13.71 0.51 -0.26
N PHE A 240 -13.31 -0.32 0.70
CA PHE A 240 -13.56 -1.76 0.66
C PHE A 240 -15.05 -2.12 0.46
N THR A 241 -15.98 -1.40 1.09
CA THR A 241 -17.44 -1.59 0.90
C THR A 241 -17.87 -1.43 -0.56
N LYS A 242 -17.28 -0.46 -1.28
CA LYS A 242 -17.53 -0.23 -2.71
C LYS A 242 -16.81 -1.26 -3.58
N LYS A 243 -15.62 -1.72 -3.17
CA LYS A 243 -14.89 -2.78 -3.86
C LYS A 243 -15.68 -4.09 -3.80
N ILE A 244 -16.18 -4.51 -2.63
CA ILE A 244 -16.97 -5.75 -2.48
C ILE A 244 -18.20 -5.75 -3.41
N SER A 245 -18.90 -4.62 -3.54
CA SER A 245 -20.10 -4.57 -4.38
C SER A 245 -19.82 -4.65 -5.88
N THR A 246 -18.59 -4.37 -6.32
CA THR A 246 -18.22 -4.27 -7.75
C THR A 246 -17.19 -5.32 -8.21
N MET A 247 -16.52 -6.01 -7.29
CA MET A 247 -15.46 -6.98 -7.60
C MET A 247 -16.00 -8.28 -8.22
N ARG A 248 -17.24 -8.67 -7.88
CA ARG A 248 -17.84 -9.93 -8.36
C ARG A 248 -17.96 -10.00 -9.89
N SER A 249 -18.39 -8.91 -10.52
CA SER A 249 -18.51 -8.85 -11.98
C SER A 249 -17.17 -8.95 -12.70
N ARG A 250 -16.07 -8.72 -11.98
CA ARG A 250 -14.70 -8.77 -12.48
C ARG A 250 -14.01 -10.12 -12.22
N GLY A 251 -14.73 -11.13 -11.73
CA GLY A 251 -14.12 -12.43 -11.39
C GLY A 251 -13.28 -12.42 -10.11
N ILE A 252 -13.43 -11.39 -9.27
CA ILE A 252 -12.80 -11.27 -7.96
C ILE A 252 -13.83 -11.60 -6.87
N HIS A 253 -13.46 -12.50 -5.96
CA HIS A 253 -14.31 -12.98 -4.87
C HIS A 253 -13.59 -12.77 -3.54
N SER A 254 -14.32 -12.46 -2.48
CA SER A 254 -13.75 -12.31 -1.14
C SER A 254 -14.61 -12.99 -0.09
N THR A 255 -13.97 -13.76 0.77
CA THR A 255 -14.52 -14.34 1.98
C THR A 255 -13.86 -13.63 3.15
N VAL A 256 -14.64 -12.89 3.93
CA VAL A 256 -14.16 -12.09 5.07
C VAL A 256 -14.53 -12.81 6.35
N VAL A 257 -13.52 -13.15 7.16
CA VAL A 257 -13.69 -13.81 8.46
C VAL A 257 -13.21 -12.86 9.56
N PHE A 258 -14.00 -12.75 10.63
CA PHE A 258 -13.69 -11.94 11.80
C PHE A 258 -14.47 -12.46 13.01
N GLN A 259 -13.91 -12.28 14.20
CA GLN A 259 -14.51 -12.78 15.44
C GLN A 259 -15.53 -11.79 16.03
N ASN A 260 -15.34 -10.48 15.82
CA ASN A 260 -16.14 -9.45 16.48
C ASN A 260 -16.55 -8.31 15.55
N ILE A 261 -17.85 -8.06 15.42
CA ILE A 261 -18.44 -6.95 14.65
C ILE A 261 -17.92 -5.59 15.13
N SER A 262 -17.63 -5.43 16.42
CA SER A 262 -17.10 -4.18 16.98
C SER A 262 -15.71 -3.83 16.45
N GLN A 263 -14.84 -4.83 16.21
CA GLN A 263 -13.54 -4.60 15.57
C GLN A 263 -13.72 -4.07 14.13
N LEU A 264 -14.65 -4.68 13.39
CA LEU A 264 -14.98 -4.23 12.03
C LEU A 264 -15.53 -2.79 12.03
N LYS A 265 -16.46 -2.46 12.95
CA LYS A 265 -17.02 -1.11 13.09
C LYS A 265 -16.00 -0.07 13.49
N ASN A 266 -15.03 -0.42 14.34
CA ASN A 266 -13.96 0.49 14.74
C ASN A 266 -13.02 0.79 13.56
N ARG A 267 -12.73 -0.21 12.72
CA ARG A 267 -11.86 -0.07 11.56
C ARG A 267 -12.55 0.65 10.40
N TYR A 268 -13.77 0.24 10.07
CA TYR A 268 -14.60 0.79 9.00
C TYR A 268 -15.84 1.44 9.62
N ARG A 269 -15.63 2.56 10.33
CA ARG A 269 -16.74 3.35 10.87
C ARG A 269 -17.67 3.75 9.71
N THR A 270 -18.94 3.39 9.82
CA THR A 270 -19.99 3.94 8.96
C THR A 270 -19.94 5.46 9.03
N MET A 271 -19.98 6.15 7.88
CA MET A 271 -20.39 7.54 7.85
C MET A 271 -21.66 7.70 8.71
N PRO A 272 -21.82 8.79 9.48
CA PRO A 272 -23.05 9.03 10.21
C PRO A 272 -24.19 8.91 9.20
N GLY A 273 -25.15 8.03 9.50
CA GLY A 273 -26.24 7.72 8.59
C GLY A 273 -26.89 9.00 8.09
N ARG A 274 -27.09 9.10 6.77
CA ARG A 274 -28.15 9.95 6.24
C ARG A 274 -29.44 9.45 6.90
N ARG A 275 -29.99 10.27 7.79
CA ARG A 275 -31.39 10.19 8.20
C ARG A 275 -32.28 10.47 7.00
#